data_AF-A0A645GZZ8-F1
#
_entry.id   AF-A0A645GZZ8-F1
#
_cell.length_a   1.000
_cell.length_b   1.000
_cell.length_c   1.000
_cell.angle_alpha   90.00
_cell.angle_beta   90.00
_cell.angle_gamma   90.00
#
_symmetry.space_group_name_H-M   'P 1'
#
loop_
_entity.id
_entity.type
_entity.pdbx_description
1 polymer ?
#
loop_
_entity_poly.entity_id
_entity_poly.type
_entity_poly.pdbx_seq_one_letter_code
_entity_poly.pdbx_strand_id
1 'polypeptide(L)'
;MSSYIAVRVFMAGMERLADKEITRDAFLEAMESARIDVPISGGVDYSNGQRIGLDGMAFAKYVKNYTDATKAFVTVDGMKSIGELLGE
;
A
#
# COMPACT_ATOMS: atom_id res chain seq x y z
N MET A 1 -10.76 -5.58 -1.76
CA MET A 1 -9.79 -4.48 -2.00
C MET A 1 -8.36 -4.98 -2.11
N SER A 2 -7.91 -5.88 -1.24
CA SER A 2 -6.55 -6.46 -1.30
C SER A 2 -6.16 -7.09 -2.64
N SER A 3 -7.07 -7.81 -3.31
CA SER A 3 -6.77 -8.43 -4.62
C SER A 3 -6.51 -7.43 -5.74
N TYR A 4 -7.26 -6.32 -5.78
CA TYR A 4 -7.03 -5.23 -6.75
C TYR A 4 -5.64 -4.64 -6.56
N ILE A 5 -5.27 -4.38 -5.30
CA ILE A 5 -3.96 -3.83 -4.96
C ILE A 5 -2.85 -4.79 -5.35
N ALA A 6 -2.98 -6.08 -5.02
CA ALA A 6 -1.99 -7.09 -5.37
C ALA A 6 -1.74 -7.16 -6.88
N VAL A 7 -2.80 -7.16 -7.70
CA VAL A 7 -2.68 -7.16 -9.17
C VAL A 7 -2.02 -5.86 -9.65
N ARG A 8 -2.45 -4.70 -9.15
CA ARG A 8 -1.86 -3.41 -9.54
C ARG A 8 -0.36 -3.34 -9.24
N VAL A 9 0.03 -3.75 -8.04
CA VAL A 9 1.44 -3.74 -7.58
C VAL A 9 2.27 -4.73 -8.40
N PHE A 10 1.72 -5.92 -8.68
CA PHE A 10 2.36 -6.90 -9.56
C PHE A 10 2.57 -6.35 -10.97
N MET A 11 1.55 -5.74 -11.57
CA MET A 11 1.64 -5.13 -12.90
C MET A 11 2.67 -4.00 -12.94
N ALA A 12 2.75 -3.17 -11.90
CA ALA A 12 3.81 -2.15 -11.79
C ALA A 12 5.22 -2.78 -11.78
N GLY A 13 5.39 -3.91 -11.08
CA GLY A 13 6.64 -4.69 -11.14
C GLY A 13 6.95 -5.21 -12.54
N MET A 14 5.94 -5.71 -13.26
CA MET A 14 6.09 -6.20 -14.64
C MET A 14 6.42 -5.05 -15.62
N GLU A 15 5.82 -3.88 -15.47
CA GLU A 15 6.14 -2.69 -16.26
C GLU A 15 7.59 -2.24 -16.04
N ARG A 16 8.08 -2.28 -14.79
CA ARG A 16 9.47 -1.96 -14.45
C ARG A 16 10.46 -3.00 -14.96
N LEU A 17 10.05 -4.27 -15.00
CA LEU A 17 10.85 -5.34 -15.59
C LEU A 17 11.11 -5.09 -17.09
N ALA A 18 10.14 -4.47 -17.78
CA ALA A 18 10.20 -4.12 -19.19
C ALA A 18 10.63 -5.32 -20.06
N ASP A 19 11.71 -5.20 -20.81
CA ASP A 19 12.22 -6.24 -21.72
C ASP A 19 13.20 -7.22 -21.08
N LYS A 20 13.42 -7.15 -19.75
CA LYS A 20 14.29 -8.10 -19.04
C LYS A 20 13.66 -9.51 -19.04
N GLU A 21 14.51 -10.53 -18.98
CA GLU A 21 14.05 -11.92 -18.80
C GLU A 21 13.24 -12.05 -17.50
N ILE A 22 12.09 -12.72 -17.60
CA ILE A 22 11.19 -12.92 -16.45
C ILE A 22 11.78 -13.99 -15.53
N THR A 23 12.56 -13.52 -14.56
CA THR A 23 13.07 -14.31 -13.44
C THR A 23 12.61 -13.69 -12.13
N ARG A 24 12.59 -14.51 -11.07
CA ARG A 24 12.26 -14.03 -9.73
C ARG A 24 13.19 -12.90 -9.28
N ASP A 25 14.48 -13.04 -9.55
CA ASP A 25 15.49 -12.10 -9.08
C ASP A 25 15.40 -10.78 -9.83
N ALA A 26 15.19 -10.81 -11.16
CA ALA A 26 14.96 -9.60 -11.95
C ALA A 26 13.66 -8.88 -11.54
N PHE A 27 12.60 -9.64 -11.23
CA PHE A 27 11.35 -9.05 -10.73
C PHE A 27 11.54 -8.39 -9.36
N LEU A 28 12.27 -9.03 -8.44
CA LEU A 28 12.56 -8.43 -7.14
C LEU A 28 13.39 -7.16 -7.29
N GLU A 29 14.45 -7.17 -8.09
CA GLU A 29 15.24 -5.97 -8.39
C GLU A 29 14.36 -4.83 -8.94
N ALA A 30 13.44 -5.15 -9.87
CA ALA A 30 12.49 -4.18 -10.41
C ALA A 30 11.55 -3.61 -9.33
N MET A 31 11.08 -4.45 -8.41
CA MET A 31 10.24 -4.02 -7.29
C MET A 31 10.99 -3.12 -6.29
N GLU A 32 12.28 -3.38 -6.05
CA GLU A 32 13.12 -2.62 -5.11
C GLU A 32 13.57 -1.26 -5.65
N SER A 33 13.46 -1.01 -6.96
CA SER A 33 13.93 0.22 -7.61
C SER A 33 13.29 1.52 -7.08
N ALA A 34 12.02 1.46 -6.63
CA ALA A 34 11.30 2.58 -6.04
C ALA A 34 10.04 2.10 -5.32
N ARG A 35 9.56 2.88 -4.37
CA ARG A 35 8.22 2.73 -3.77
C ARG A 35 7.13 2.73 -4.86
N ILE A 36 6.04 1.99 -4.65
CA ILE A 36 4.86 1.96 -5.52
C ILE A 36 3.70 2.62 -4.80
N ASP A 37 3.22 3.76 -5.31
CA ASP A 37 2.07 4.45 -4.74
C ASP A 37 0.74 3.79 -5.14
N VAL A 38 -0.11 3.56 -4.13
CA VAL A 38 -1.43 2.97 -4.23
C VAL A 38 -2.46 3.99 -3.72
N PRO A 39 -3.17 4.71 -4.62
CA PRO A 39 -4.01 5.89 -4.32
C PRO A 39 -5.05 5.75 -3.21
N ILE A 40 -5.43 4.54 -2.83
CA ILE A 40 -6.47 4.26 -1.82
C ILE A 40 -5.91 3.77 -0.48
N SER A 41 -4.60 3.59 -0.36
CA SER A 41 -4.02 2.78 0.71
C SER A 41 -2.57 3.13 1.08
N GLY A 42 -2.07 4.31 0.68
CA GLY A 42 -0.66 4.65 0.84
C GLY A 42 0.18 4.03 -0.28
N GLY A 43 1.20 3.25 0.07
CA GLY A 43 2.08 2.63 -0.92
C GLY A 43 2.69 1.33 -0.44
N VAL A 44 3.39 0.66 -1.36
CA VAL A 44 4.14 -0.57 -1.13
C VAL A 44 5.62 -0.24 -1.31
N ASP A 45 6.44 -0.62 -0.34
CA ASP A 45 7.86 -0.30 -0.35
C ASP A 45 8.73 -1.55 -0.19
N TYR A 46 9.39 -1.92 -1.27
CA TYR A 46 10.30 -3.07 -1.31
C TYR A 46 11.75 -2.61 -1.18
N SER A 47 12.03 -1.30 -1.23
CA SER A 47 13.38 -0.75 -1.19
C SER A 47 14.18 -1.29 -0.01
N ASN A 48 15.47 -1.50 -0.22
CA ASN A 48 16.40 -2.02 0.79
C ASN A 48 15.95 -3.38 1.39
N GLY A 49 15.18 -4.17 0.64
CA GLY A 49 14.67 -5.47 1.07
C GLY A 49 13.57 -5.41 2.15
N GLN A 50 12.99 -4.23 2.43
CA GLN A 50 12.02 -4.04 3.52
C GLN A 50 10.70 -4.79 3.31
N ARG A 51 10.26 -4.93 2.05
CA ARG A 51 9.03 -5.65 1.65
C ARG A 51 7.80 -5.24 2.47
N ILE A 52 7.69 -3.94 2.75
CA ILE A 52 6.56 -3.34 3.44
C ILE A 52 5.39 -3.31 2.46
N GLY A 53 4.29 -3.93 2.87
CA GLY A 53 3.02 -3.85 2.15
C GLY A 53 2.40 -2.47 2.26
N LEU A 54 1.08 -2.39 2.11
CA LEU A 54 0.35 -1.14 2.25
C LEU A 54 0.63 -0.49 3.62
N ASP A 55 1.09 0.76 3.59
CA ASP A 55 1.47 1.51 4.79
C ASP A 55 0.50 2.65 5.15
N GLY A 56 -0.51 2.89 4.32
CA GLY A 56 -1.54 3.88 4.58
C GLY A 56 -2.49 3.40 5.68
N MET A 57 -2.51 4.13 6.79
CA MET A 57 -3.36 3.84 7.94
C MET A 57 -4.22 5.05 8.29
N ALA A 58 -5.49 4.81 8.62
CA ALA A 58 -6.38 5.82 9.16
C ALA A 58 -6.79 5.44 10.59
N PHE A 59 -6.89 6.43 11.48
CA PHE A 59 -7.36 6.19 12.83
C PHE A 59 -8.88 6.36 12.87
N ALA A 60 -9.60 5.27 13.16
CA ALA A 60 -11.05 5.26 13.21
C ALA A 60 -11.57 4.88 14.59
N LYS A 61 -12.69 5.49 14.97
CA LYS A 61 -13.42 5.19 16.20
C LYS A 61 -14.69 4.42 15.87
N TYR A 62 -14.91 3.32 16.58
CA TYR A 62 -16.18 2.59 16.53
C TYR A 62 -17.27 3.30 17.35
N VAL A 63 -18.48 3.40 16.79
CA VAL A 63 -19.64 4.02 17.43
C VAL A 63 -20.61 2.93 17.87
N LYS A 64 -20.66 2.61 19.17
CA LYS A 64 -21.38 1.42 19.71
C LYS A 64 -22.87 1.36 19.37
N ASN A 65 -23.57 2.50 19.33
CA ASN A 65 -25.03 2.57 19.15
C ASN A 65 -25.42 3.13 17.77
N TYR A 66 -24.64 2.80 16.74
CA TYR A 66 -24.97 3.21 15.38
C TYR A 66 -26.32 2.61 14.93
N THR A 67 -27.15 3.41 14.27
CA THR A 67 -28.39 2.94 13.62
C THR A 67 -28.24 2.85 12.10
N ASP A 68 -27.18 3.45 11.57
CA ASP A 68 -26.79 3.44 10.17
C ASP A 68 -25.40 2.81 10.06
N ALA A 69 -25.29 1.70 9.34
CA ALA A 69 -24.04 0.94 9.21
C ALA A 69 -22.89 1.78 8.62
N THR A 70 -23.20 2.78 7.79
CA THR A 70 -22.19 3.69 7.23
C THR A 70 -21.56 4.61 8.28
N LYS A 71 -22.15 4.68 9.49
CA LYS A 71 -21.67 5.48 10.64
C LYS A 71 -21.13 4.64 11.78
N ALA A 72 -21.02 3.31 11.60
CA ALA A 72 -20.47 2.42 12.61
C ALA A 72 -19.00 2.75 12.96
N PHE A 73 -18.27 3.30 11.99
CA PHE A 73 -16.92 3.83 12.17
C PHE A 73 -16.88 5.28 11.70
N VAL A 74 -16.25 6.14 12.49
CA VAL A 74 -15.95 7.52 12.13
C VAL A 74 -14.45 7.73 12.10
N THR A 75 -13.96 8.36 11.05
CA THR A 75 -12.54 8.75 10.93
C THR A 75 -12.23 9.81 11.98
N VAL A 76 -11.25 9.52 12.84
CA VAL A 76 -10.69 10.45 13.83
C VAL A 76 -9.49 11.17 13.25
N ASP A 77 -8.64 10.44 12.54
CA ASP A 77 -7.51 10.98 11.80
C ASP A 77 -7.46 10.33 10.42
N GLY A 78 -7.13 11.13 9.40
CA GLY A 78 -7.11 10.74 8.00
C GLY A 78 -6.07 9.67 7.70
N MET A 79 -6.06 9.21 6.44
CA MET A 79 -5.05 8.26 5.98
C MET A 79 -3.67 8.92 5.96
N LYS A 80 -2.69 8.28 6.59
CA LYS A 80 -1.27 8.69 6.63
C LYS A 80 -0.37 7.48 6.38
N SER A 81 0.71 7.70 5.67
CA SER A 81 1.81 6.74 5.51
C SER A 81 2.61 6.57 6.81
N ILE A 82 3.48 5.56 6.87
CA ILE A 82 4.39 5.37 8.02
C ILE A 82 5.32 6.59 8.17
N GLY A 83 5.88 7.11 7.08
CA GLY A 83 6.76 8.28 7.11
C GLY A 83 6.07 9.52 7.69
N GLU A 84 4.85 9.81 7.25
CA GLU A 84 4.05 10.92 7.79
C GLU A 84 3.73 10.77 9.29
N LEU A 85 3.53 9.53 9.76
CA LEU A 85 3.27 9.25 11.18
C LEU A 85 4.54 9.37 12.03
N LEU A 86 5.71 9.09 11.46
CA LEU A 86 7.00 9.19 12.13
C LEU A 86 7.65 10.58 12.01
N GLY A 87 7.18 11.41 11.08
CA GLY A 87 7.75 12.74 10.80
C GLY A 87 9.02 12.70 9.96
N GLU A 88 9.13 11.71 9.07
CA GLU A 88 10.28 11.45 8.18
C GLU A 88 10.03 11.89 6.74
#